data_AF-A0A8X7R640-F1
#
_entry.id   AF-A0A8X7R640-F1
#
_cell.length_a   1.000
_cell.length_b   1.000
_cell.length_c   1.000
_cell.angle_alpha   90.00
_cell.angle_beta   90.00
_cell.angle_gamma   90.00
#
_symmetry.space_group_name_H-M   'P 1'
#
loop_
_entity.id
_entity.type
_entity.pdbx_description
1 polymer ?
#
loop_
_entity_poly.entity_id
_entity_poly.type
_entity_poly.pdbx_seq_one_letter_code
_entity_poly.pdbx_strand_id
1 'polypeptide(L)' 'MAERKALSEFQDMWSIKKEDMAMKERLSKMKPLDSLLAKQVPLAEYEEALKKKLINELLLN' A
#
# COMPACT_ATOMS: atom_id res chain seq x y z
N MET A 1 -8.05 -31.07 20.62
CA MET A 1 -7.03 -30.03 20.90
C MET A 1 -6.20 -29.69 19.67
N ALA A 2 -5.69 -30.67 18.91
CA ALA A 2 -4.86 -30.42 17.72
C ALA A 2 -5.55 -29.55 16.64
N GLU A 3 -6.83 -29.76 16.35
CA GLU A 3 -7.58 -28.98 15.35
C GLU A 3 -7.77 -27.51 15.73
N ARG A 4 -8.00 -27.21 17.01
CA ARG A 4 -8.08 -25.81 17.48
C ARG A 4 -6.73 -25.10 17.35
N LYS A 5 -5.64 -25.82 17.62
CA LYS A 5 -4.28 -25.28 17.47
C LYS A 5 -3.97 -25.00 15.99
N ALA A 6 -4.27 -25.94 15.10
CA ALA A 6 -4.09 -25.77 13.66
C ALA A 6 -4.94 -24.60 13.10
N LEU A 7 -6.18 -24.45 13.58
CA LEU A 7 -7.03 -23.33 13.19
C LEU A 7 -6.45 -21.97 13.65
N SER A 8 -5.93 -21.91 14.88
CA SER A 8 -5.27 -20.71 15.40
C SER A 8 -4.05 -20.34 14.57
N GLU A 9 -3.17 -21.32 14.29
CA GLU A 9 -1.97 -21.10 13.48
C GLU A 9 -2.32 -20.64 12.05
N PHE A 10 -3.39 -21.18 11.47
CA PHE A 10 -3.88 -20.74 10.17
C PHE A 10 -4.43 -19.30 10.20
N GLN A 11 -5.16 -18.93 11.25
CA GLN A 11 -5.66 -17.56 11.44
C GLN A 11 -4.53 -16.55 11.62
N ASP A 12 -3.48 -16.91 12.37
CA ASP A 12 -2.31 -16.08 12.56
C ASP A 12 -1.58 -15.87 11.22
N MET A 13 -1.34 -16.95 10.47
CA MET A 13 -0.72 -16.88 9.15
C MET A 13 -1.53 -16.04 8.16
N TRP A 14 -2.86 -16.19 8.18
CA TRP A 14 -3.75 -15.39 7.33
C TRP A 14 -3.70 -13.90 7.69
N SER A 15 -3.64 -13.57 8.98
CA SER A 15 -3.52 -12.19 9.46
C SER A 15 -2.21 -11.55 9.01
N ILE A 16 -1.08 -12.26 9.18
CA ILE A 16 0.23 -11.81 8.67
C ILE A 16 0.17 -11.60 7.16
N LYS A 17 -0.44 -12.52 6.42
CA LYS A 17 -0.54 -12.41 4.96
C LYS A 17 -1.40 -11.21 4.54
N LYS A 18 -2.47 -10.90 5.27
CA LYS A 18 -3.31 -9.73 5.01
C LYS A 18 -2.52 -8.43 5.22
N GLU A 19 -1.73 -8.35 6.30
CA GLU A 19 -0.86 -7.20 6.57
C GLU A 19 0.23 -7.03 5.50
N ASP A 20 0.92 -8.11 5.12
CA ASP A 20 1.93 -8.09 4.05
C ASP A 20 1.33 -7.61 2.71
N MET A 21 0.13 -8.07 2.36
CA MET A 21 -0.55 -7.61 1.15
C MET A 21 -0.92 -6.12 1.21
N ALA A 22 -1.38 -5.63 2.37
CA ALA A 22 -1.65 -4.21 2.56
C ALA A 22 -0.38 -3.35 2.46
N MET A 23 0.73 -3.82 3.03
CA MET A 23 2.03 -3.14 2.89
C MET A 23 2.53 -3.13 1.44
N LYS A 24 2.38 -4.24 0.72
CA LYS A 24 2.73 -4.33 -0.71
C LYS A 24 1.90 -3.38 -1.56
N GLU A 25 0.60 -3.25 -1.28
CA GLU A 25 -0.24 -2.27 -1.97
C GLU A 25 0.28 -0.85 -1.73
N ARG A 26 0.57 -0.48 -0.47
CA ARG A 26 1.14 0.84 -0.15
C ARG A 26 2.48 1.09 -0.86
N LEU A 27 3.39 0.11 -0.85
CA LEU A 27 4.68 0.21 -1.54
C LEU A 27 4.54 0.36 -3.06
N SER A 28 3.53 -0.29 -3.66
CA SER A 28 3.27 -0.17 -5.10
C SER A 28 2.86 1.25 -5.50
N LYS A 29 2.19 1.98 -4.60
CA LYS A 29 1.75 3.37 -4.78
C LYS A 29 2.85 4.40 -4.48
N MET A 30 3.85 4.04 -3.66
CA MET A 30 4.99 4.91 -3.35
C MET A 30 5.91 5.13 -4.55
N LYS A 31 6.26 4.08 -5.32
CA LYS A 31 7.18 4.22 -6.46
C LYS A 31 6.72 5.25 -7.51
N PRO A 32 5.45 5.26 -7.97
CA PRO A 32 4.95 6.30 -8.86
C PRO A 32 4.95 7.68 -8.21
N LEU A 33 4.62 7.78 -6.92
CA LEU A 33 4.63 9.05 -6.19
C LEU A 33 6.05 9.63 -6.11
N ASP A 34 7.06 8.81 -5.79
CA ASP A 34 8.47 9.21 -5.78
C ASP A 34 8.91 9.71 -7.17
N SER A 35 8.49 9.01 -8.23
CA SER A 35 8.78 9.45 -9.60
C SER A 35 8.10 10.78 -9.95
N LEU A 36 6.89 11.04 -9.47
CA LEU A 36 6.18 12.31 -9.68
C LEU A 36 6.83 13.45 -8.87
N LEU A 37 7.31 13.17 -7.66
CA LEU A 37 8.00 14.13 -6.80
C LEU A 37 9.41 14.48 -7.30
N ALA A 38 10.10 13.54 -7.96
CA ALA A 38 11.43 13.75 -8.51
C ALA A 38 11.45 14.57 -9.81
N LYS A 39 10.31 14.76 -10.47
CA LYS A 39 10.22 15.57 -11.69
C LYS A 39 10.49 17.04 -11.37
N GLN A 40 11.50 17.61 -12.03
CA GLN A 40 11.88 19.02 -11.93
C GLN A 40 11.07 19.94 -12.86
N VAL A 41 10.30 19.35 -13.78
CA VAL A 41 9.38 20.06 -14.66
C VAL A 41 7.98 20.15 -14.04
N PRO A 42 7.19 21.19 -14.36
CA PRO A 42 5.80 21.25 -13.95
C PRO A 42 5.05 19.98 -14.39
N LEU A 43 4.34 19.37 -13.45
CA LEU A 43 3.50 18.21 -13.73
C LEU A 43 2.34 18.64 -14.62
N ALA A 44 1.97 17.78 -15.56
CA ALA A 44 0.73 17.98 -16.30
C ALA A 44 -0.48 17.90 -15.33
N GLU A 45 -1.62 18.48 -15.70
CA GLU A 45 -2.80 18.52 -14.82
C GLU A 45 -3.21 17.13 -14.30
N TYR A 46 -3.15 16.11 -15.17
CA TYR A 46 -3.47 14.73 -14.80
C TYR A 46 -2.45 14.13 -13.82
N GLU A 47 -1.17 14.51 -13.93
CA GLU A 47 -0.10 14.04 -13.05
C GLU A 47 -0.22 14.69 -11.67
N GLU A 48 -0.57 15.97 -11.62
CA GLU A 48 -0.82 16.70 -10.38
C GLU A 48 -2.08 16.15 -9.67
N ALA A 49 -3.14 15.83 -10.42
CA ALA A 49 -4.32 15.16 -9.88
C ALA A 49 -3.99 13.76 -9.33
N LEU A 50 -3.19 12.97 -10.06
CA LEU A 50 -2.73 11.66 -9.62
C LEU A 50 -1.86 11.75 -8.37
N LYS A 51 -0.91 12.69 -8.33
CA LYS A 51 -0.06 12.96 -7.16
C LYS A 51 -0.89 13.27 -5.92
N LYS A 52 -1.87 14.17 -6.03
CA LYS A 52 -2.79 14.50 -4.92
C LYS A 52 -3.57 13.28 -4.45
N LYS A 53 -4.08 12.47 -5.38
CA LYS A 53 -4.79 11.23 -5.06
C LYS A 53 -3.90 10.24 -4.31
N LEU A 54 -2.69 10.00 -4.79
CA LEU A 54 -1.72 9.10 -4.15
C LEU A 54 -1.32 9.56 -2.74
N ILE A 55 -1.12 10.87 -2.55
CA ILE A 55 -0.83 11.45 -1.23
C ILE A 55 -1.98 11.21 -0.26
N ASN A 56 -3.22 11.47 -0.69
CA ASN A 56 -4.41 11.23 0.13
C ASN A 56 -4.54 9.75 0.50
N GLU A 57 -4.38 8.84 -0.46
CA GLU A 57 -4.47 7.39 -0.22
C GLU A 57 -3.36 6.85 0.69
N LEU A 58 -2.19 7.48 0.73
CA LEU A 58 -1.05 7.01 1.52
C LEU A 58 -0.96 7.63 2.93
N LEU A 59 -1.45 8.87 3.11
CA LEU A 59 -1.33 9.63 4.36
C LEU A 59 -2.64 9.82 5.13
N LEU A 60 -3.81 9.69 4.48
CA LEU A 60 -5.12 9.92 5.11
C LEU A 60 -5.92 8.63 5.32
N ASN A 61 -5.33 7.46 4.99
CA ASN A 61 -5.87 6.13 5.29
C ASN A 61 -5.37 5.60 6.63
#